data_AF-A0AAV8XAW9-F1
#
_entry.id   AF-A0AAV8XAW9-F1
#
_cell.length_a   1.000
_cell.length_b   1.000
_cell.length_c   1.000
_cell.angle_alpha   90.00
_cell.angle_beta   90.00
_cell.angle_gamma   90.00
#
_symmetry.space_group_name_H-M   'P 1'
#
loop_
_entity.id
_entity.type
_entity.pdbx_description
1 polymer ?
#
loop_
_entity_poly.entity_id
_entity_poly.type
_entity_poly.pdbx_seq_one_letter_code
_entity_poly.pdbx_strand_id
1 'polypeptide(L)' 'MISNGMLNVHASLLPRWRGAAPIIYALANGDKETGITIMKIKPKHFDIGEVLLQSKNSYSM' A
#
# COMPACT_ATOMS: atom_id res chain seq x y z
N MET A 1 -9.85 -11.47 -15.44
CA MET A 1 -8.53 -11.67 -16.09
C MET A 1 -7.80 -10.34 -16.11
N ILE A 2 -6.56 -10.27 -15.63
CA ILE A 2 -5.73 -9.06 -15.75
C ILE A 2 -5.15 -9.07 -17.16
N SER A 3 -5.72 -8.32 -18.10
CA SER A 3 -5.09 -8.15 -19.41
C SER A 3 -4.03 -7.05 -19.31
N ASN A 4 -2.76 -7.45 -19.49
CA ASN A 4 -1.59 -6.61 -19.80
C ASN A 4 -1.28 -5.43 -18.86
N GLY A 5 -1.58 -5.53 -17.57
CA GLY A 5 -1.21 -4.52 -16.56
C GLY A 5 -0.10 -4.99 -15.61
N MET A 6 0.57 -4.04 -14.94
CA MET A 6 1.48 -4.34 -13.84
C MET A 6 0.75 -4.18 -12.50
N LEU A 7 1.04 -5.09 -11.57
CA LEU A 7 0.60 -4.99 -10.19
C LEU A 7 1.74 -4.45 -9.32
N ASN A 8 1.38 -3.67 -8.31
CA ASN A 8 2.27 -3.28 -7.22
C ASN A 8 1.74 -3.86 -5.92
N VAL A 9 2.66 -4.33 -5.07
CA VAL A 9 2.39 -4.73 -3.69
C VAL A 9 2.96 -3.64 -2.79
N HIS A 10 2.10 -2.76 -2.33
CA HIS A 10 2.49 -1.62 -1.51
C HIS A 10 2.34 -1.93 -0.03
N ALA A 11 3.38 -1.68 0.77
CA ALA A 11 3.43 -2.07 2.19
C ALA A 11 2.73 -1.08 3.14
N SER A 12 1.56 -0.58 2.72
CA SER A 12 0.62 0.13 3.60
C SER A 12 -0.82 -0.14 3.19
N LEU A 13 -1.74 0.33 4.03
CA LEU A 13 -3.15 0.47 3.68
C LEU A 13 -3.35 1.77 2.88
N LEU A 14 -3.16 1.71 1.56
CA LEU A 14 -3.42 2.85 0.68
C LEU A 14 -4.85 3.40 0.88
N PRO A 15 -5.05 4.73 0.81
CA PRO A 15 -4.09 5.75 0.36
C PRO A 15 -3.08 6.22 1.43
N ARG A 16 -3.13 5.68 2.65
CA ARG A 16 -2.23 6.07 3.74
C ARG A 16 -0.80 5.61 3.43
N TRP A 17 0.18 6.45 3.73
CA TRP A 17 1.61 6.16 3.52
C TRP A 17 2.01 5.73 2.10
N ARG A 18 1.60 6.48 1.08
CA ARG A 18 2.27 6.39 -0.24
C ARG A 18 3.75 6.77 -0.14
N GLY A 19 4.54 6.35 -1.13
CA GLY A 19 5.95 6.69 -1.23
C GLY A 19 6.86 5.59 -0.71
N ALA A 20 8.14 5.92 -0.59
CA ALA A 20 9.20 4.93 -0.52
C ALA A 20 9.34 4.16 0.82
N ALA A 21 8.78 4.66 1.92
CA ALA A 21 9.06 4.14 3.27
C ALA A 21 7.81 3.91 4.14
N PRO A 22 6.76 3.25 3.63
CA PRO A 22 5.45 3.18 4.29
C PRO A 22 5.48 2.59 5.71
N ILE A 23 6.26 1.54 5.92
CA ILE A 23 6.38 0.85 7.22
C ILE A 23 7.01 1.79 8.26
N ILE A 24 8.09 2.47 7.89
CA ILE A 24 8.82 3.38 8.79
C ILE A 24 7.90 4.51 9.24
N TYR A 25 7.14 5.10 8.31
CA TYR A 25 6.22 6.19 8.66
C TYR A 25 5.04 5.72 9.51
N ALA A 26 4.48 4.54 9.25
CA ALA A 26 3.42 3.97 10.09
C ALA A 26 3.89 3.83 11.55
N LEU A 27 5.10 3.29 11.75
CA LEU A 27 5.71 3.18 13.08
C LEU A 27 6.00 4.54 13.71
N ALA A 28 6.64 5.44 12.97
CA ALA A 28 7.02 6.77 13.46
C ALA A 28 5.82 7.63 13.89
N ASN A 29 4.65 7.40 13.30
CA ASN A 29 3.41 8.10 13.63
C ASN A 29 2.56 7.35 14.66
N GLY A 30 3.04 6.22 15.17
CA GLY A 30 2.37 5.45 16.21
C GLY A 30 1.08 4.76 15.76
N ASP A 31 0.95 4.47 14.46
CA ASP A 31 -0.18 3.70 13.96
C ASP A 31 -0.25 2.35 14.71
N LYS A 32 -1.45 1.88 15.04
CA LYS A 32 -1.65 0.55 15.67
C LYS A 32 -1.99 -0.55 14.67
N GLU A 33 -2.14 -0.13 13.42
CA GLU A 33 -2.47 -0.97 12.30
C GLU A 33 -1.76 -0.46 11.06
N THR A 34 -1.32 -1.40 10.23
CA THR A 34 -0.90 -1.13 8.86
C THR A 34 -1.31 -2.33 8.02
N GLY A 35 -0.71 -2.55 6.86
CA GLY A 35 -1.05 -3.68 6.04
C GLY A 35 -0.38 -3.64 4.69
N ILE A 36 -0.93 -4.44 3.79
CA ILE A 36 -0.46 -4.57 2.42
C ILE A 36 -1.63 -4.23 1.50
N THR A 37 -1.36 -3.46 0.45
CA THR A 37 -2.28 -3.21 -0.65
C THR A 37 -1.74 -3.82 -1.94
N ILE A 38 -2.54 -4.62 -2.62
CA ILE A 38 -2.30 -5.02 -4.01
C ILE A 38 -3.09 -4.06 -4.90
N MET A 39 -2.39 -3.40 -5.82
CA MET A 39 -3.00 -2.43 -6.74
C MET A 39 -2.54 -2.63 -8.18
N LYS A 40 -3.36 -2.23 -9.15
CA LYS A 40 -2.88 -1.97 -10.52
C LYS A 40 -2.15 -0.63 -10.53
N ILE A 41 -1.00 -0.56 -11.20
CA ILE A 41 -0.31 0.72 -11.34
C ILE A 41 -0.97 1.60 -12.42
N LYS A 42 -0.96 2.92 -12.23
CA LYS A 42 -1.33 3.89 -13.26
C LYS A 42 -0.07 4.41 -13.95
N PRO A 43 0.00 4.46 -15.29
CA PRO A 43 1.16 5.02 -15.99
C PRO A 43 1.50 6.44 -15.49
N LYS A 44 2.80 6.72 -15.30
CA LYS A 44 3.35 8.01 -14.83
C LYS A 44 2.96 8.41 -13.39
N HIS A 45 2.38 7.52 -12.59
CA HIS A 45 2.04 7.80 -11.20
C HIS A 45 2.55 6.68 -10.29
N PHE A 46 3.22 7.05 -9.19
CA PHE A 46 3.66 6.11 -8.16
C PHE A 46 2.59 5.94 -7.09
N ASP A 47 2.39 4.69 -6.63
CA ASP A 47 1.45 4.30 -5.55
C ASP A 47 0.01 4.85 -5.71
N ILE A 48 -0.37 5.10 -6.96
CA ILE A 48 -1.69 5.55 -7.39
C ILE A 48 -2.19 4.57 -8.46
N GLY A 49 -3.38 4.05 -8.22
CA GLY A 49 -4.08 3.18 -9.14
C GLY A 49 -5.23 2.46 -8.46
N GLU A 50 -5.83 1.50 -9.16
CA GLU A 50 -6.97 0.73 -8.66
C GLU A 50 -6.50 -0.25 -7.58
N VAL A 51 -7.05 -0.11 -6.37
CA VAL A 51 -6.84 -1.06 -5.27
C VAL A 51 -7.66 -2.32 -5.57
N LEU A 52 -6.98 -3.47 -5.63
CA LEU A 52 -7.61 -4.76 -5.89
C LEU A 52 -7.87 -5.55 -4.61
N LEU A 53 -6.94 -5.47 -3.65
CA LEU A 53 -7.01 -6.15 -2.37
C LEU A 53 -6.26 -5.36 -1.31
N GLN A 54 -6.77 -5.36 -0.08
CA GLN A 54 -6.03 -4.93 1.09
C GLN A 54 -6.10 -5.99 2.17
N SER A 55 -4.96 -6.22 2.83
CA SER A 55 -4.87 -7.03 4.02
C SER A 55 -4.38 -6.16 5.16
N LYS A 56 -5.18 -6.05 6.22
CA LYS A 56 -4.87 -5.27 7.42
C LYS A 56 -4.20 -6.16 8.45
N ASN A 57 -3.20 -5.61 9.13
CA ASN A 57 -2.53 -6.23 10.25
C ASN A 57 -2.42 -5.24 11.41
N SER A 58 -2.91 -5.65 12.56
CA SER A 58 -2.72 -4.92 13.81
C SER A 58 -1.40 -5.35 14.45
N TYR A 59 -0.72 -4.42 15.11
CA TYR A 59 0.53 -4.71 15.82
C TYR A 59 0.62 -3.88 17.11
N SER A 60 1.37 -4.39 18.08
CA SER A 60 1.79 -3.65 19.25
C SER A 60 3.23 -3.19 19.06
N MET A 61 3.53 -1.95 19.46
CA MET A 61 4.91 -1.49 19.64
C MET A 61 5.51 -2.08 20.91
#